data_AF-A0A661HXM6-F1
#
_entry.id   AF-A0A661HXM6-F1
#
_cell.length_a   1.000
_cell.length_b   1.000
_cell.length_c   1.000
_cell.angle_alpha   90.00
_cell.angle_beta   90.00
_cell.angle_gamma   90.00
#
_symmetry.space_group_name_H-M   'P 1'
#
loop_
_entity.id
_entity.type
_entity.pdbx_description
1 polymer ?
#
loop_
_entity_poly.entity_id
_entity_poly.type
_entity_poly.pdbx_seq_one_letter_code
_entity_poly.pdbx_strand_id
1 'polypeptide(L)'
;MLNIPTIHDVDLRPQVDENIDLNLCIRNYVLFSVLEGETHIILSHRHLAEAFDYLAKQTFTYPIVQLDEDSYDRLYNKFLEIRTDKELSGIDQDQEDFDDDEMSLADFLHTSSDLLTSEESAPVIKFVNALFYQAVKQRASDIHIEIHEYKSEVRFRVDGALNKHTDIENKIANLIISRIKIISNLDISEKRIPQDGRTQVKIAGKSLDVRVSILPTYYGERVVMRMLMQSEDIPHLQDLGF
;
A
#
# COMPACT_ATOMS: atom_id res chain seq x y z
N MET A 1 -4.96 -25.28 26.32
CA MET A 1 -4.41 -24.33 25.32
C MET A 1 -4.39 -25.06 23.99
N LEU A 2 -5.08 -24.54 22.97
CA LEU A 2 -4.88 -25.03 21.60
C LEU A 2 -3.45 -24.68 21.19
N ASN A 3 -2.67 -25.68 20.80
CA ASN A 3 -1.31 -25.48 20.32
C ASN A 3 -1.37 -25.15 18.83
N ILE A 4 -1.59 -23.87 18.51
CA ILE A 4 -1.66 -23.39 17.12
C ILE A 4 -0.22 -23.13 16.66
N PRO A 5 0.24 -23.72 15.55
CA PRO A 5 1.59 -23.47 15.05
C PRO A 5 1.74 -22.00 14.66
N THR A 6 2.84 -21.37 15.09
CA THR A 6 3.24 -20.03 14.65
C THR A 6 4.20 -20.15 13.48
N ILE A 7 3.83 -19.55 12.35
CA ILE A 7 4.62 -19.55 11.12
C ILE A 7 5.16 -18.13 10.87
N HIS A 8 6.37 -18.05 10.34
CA HIS A 8 6.93 -16.82 9.78
C HIS A 8 7.03 -16.98 8.26
N ASP A 9 6.18 -16.26 7.53
CA ASP A 9 6.14 -16.26 6.07
C ASP A 9 5.60 -14.91 5.57
N VAL A 10 6.48 -14.12 4.97
CA VAL A 10 6.20 -12.76 4.49
C VAL A 10 5.62 -12.74 3.07
N ASP A 11 5.69 -13.86 2.35
CA ASP A 11 5.33 -13.94 0.93
C ASP A 11 3.91 -14.47 0.68
N LEU A 12 3.16 -14.74 1.77
CA LEU A 12 1.77 -15.19 1.72
C LEU A 12 0.87 -14.28 0.88
N ARG A 13 -0.10 -14.90 0.21
CA ARG A 13 -1.03 -14.20 -0.69
C ARG A 13 -2.46 -14.35 -0.17
N PRO A 14 -3.28 -13.29 -0.23
CA PRO A 14 -4.69 -13.39 0.12
C PRO A 14 -5.39 -14.47 -0.70
N GLN A 15 -6.12 -15.33 -0.01
CA GLN A 15 -7.07 -16.24 -0.62
C GLN A 15 -8.48 -15.69 -0.36
N VAL A 16 -9.16 -15.25 -1.41
CA VAL A 16 -10.53 -14.76 -1.34
C VAL A 16 -11.39 -15.65 -2.24
N ASP A 17 -12.41 -16.25 -1.66
CA ASP A 17 -13.39 -17.10 -2.35
C ASP A 17 -14.80 -16.51 -2.17
N GLU A 18 -15.78 -16.97 -2.94
CA GLU A 18 -17.19 -16.51 -2.89
C GLU A 18 -17.81 -16.68 -1.49
N ASN A 19 -17.33 -17.65 -0.72
CA ASN A 19 -17.80 -17.92 0.64
C ASN A 19 -17.19 -16.99 1.72
N ILE A 20 -16.27 -16.10 1.33
CA ILE A 20 -15.51 -15.25 2.25
C ILE A 20 -15.95 -13.79 2.04
N ASP A 21 -16.72 -13.26 2.99
CA ASP A 21 -17.03 -11.82 3.04
C ASP A 21 -15.78 -11.04 3.46
N LEU A 22 -15.11 -10.44 2.49
CA LEU A 22 -13.89 -9.68 2.66
C LEU A 22 -13.99 -8.59 3.74
N ASN A 23 -15.12 -7.87 3.80
CA ASN A 23 -15.30 -6.76 4.74
C ASN A 23 -15.43 -7.28 6.17
N LEU A 24 -16.19 -8.34 6.37
CA LEU A 24 -16.32 -8.98 7.68
C LEU A 24 -15.00 -9.61 8.14
N CYS A 25 -14.25 -10.23 7.23
CA CYS A 25 -12.99 -10.87 7.54
C CYS A 25 -11.93 -9.86 8.00
N ILE A 26 -11.77 -8.76 7.25
CA ILE A 26 -10.86 -7.66 7.63
C ILE A 26 -11.27 -7.06 8.98
N ARG A 27 -12.56 -6.74 9.16
CA ARG A 27 -13.06 -6.10 10.40
C ARG A 27 -12.82 -6.94 11.66
N ASN A 28 -12.82 -8.27 11.52
CA ASN A 28 -12.64 -9.18 12.64
C ASN A 28 -11.25 -9.82 12.69
N TYR A 29 -10.27 -9.30 11.93
CA TYR A 29 -8.89 -9.80 11.93
C TYR A 29 -8.76 -11.30 11.61
N VAL A 30 -9.60 -11.78 10.69
CA VAL A 30 -9.57 -13.17 10.20
C VAL A 30 -9.17 -13.14 8.74
N LEU A 31 -7.97 -13.64 8.43
CA LEU A 31 -7.42 -13.66 7.08
C LEU A 31 -7.38 -15.10 6.54
N PHE A 32 -7.14 -15.21 5.23
CA PHE A 32 -7.04 -16.49 4.55
C PHE A 32 -5.86 -16.50 3.58
N SER A 33 -5.10 -17.58 3.58
CA SER A 33 -4.00 -17.79 2.65
C SER A 33 -3.88 -19.27 2.33
N VAL A 34 -3.26 -19.60 1.20
CA VAL A 34 -2.91 -20.98 0.86
C VAL A 34 -1.55 -21.31 1.47
N LEU A 35 -1.48 -22.40 2.25
CA LEU A 35 -0.25 -22.99 2.80
C LEU A 35 -0.22 -24.45 2.38
N GLU A 36 0.90 -24.91 1.84
CA GLU A 36 1.09 -26.31 1.38
C GLU A 36 0.00 -26.82 0.40
N GLY A 37 -0.67 -25.91 -0.33
CA GLY A 37 -1.73 -26.23 -1.28
C GLY A 37 -3.15 -26.25 -0.70
N GLU A 38 -3.33 -25.99 0.59
CA GLU A 38 -4.64 -25.92 1.26
C GLU A 38 -4.92 -24.53 1.83
N THR A 39 -6.19 -24.12 1.82
CA THR A 39 -6.62 -22.84 2.41
C THR A 39 -6.61 -22.93 3.93
N HIS A 40 -5.95 -21.98 4.57
CA HIS A 40 -5.85 -21.86 6.01
C HIS A 40 -6.47 -20.54 6.48
N ILE A 41 -7.08 -20.57 7.66
CA ILE A 41 -7.43 -19.36 8.43
C ILE A 41 -6.15 -18.86 9.10
N ILE A 42 -5.85 -17.59 8.89
CA ILE A 42 -4.63 -16.94 9.36
C ILE A 42 -4.99 -15.90 10.43
N LEU A 43 -4.41 -16.06 11.62
CA LEU A 43 -4.61 -15.18 12.78
C LEU A 43 -3.28 -14.62 13.29
N SER A 44 -3.32 -13.48 14.01
CA SER A 44 -2.19 -12.96 14.79
C SER A 44 -2.44 -13.15 16.28
N HIS A 45 -1.38 -13.11 17.09
CA HIS A 45 -1.53 -13.19 18.54
C HIS A 45 -2.32 -11.99 19.09
N ARG A 46 -2.03 -10.79 18.55
CA ARG A 46 -2.65 -9.53 18.97
C ARG A 46 -4.18 -9.53 18.87
N HIS A 47 -4.72 -10.22 17.86
CA HIS A 47 -6.15 -10.16 17.51
C HIS A 47 -6.92 -11.45 17.75
N LEU A 48 -6.36 -12.41 18.52
CA LEU A 48 -7.00 -13.71 18.74
C LEU A 48 -8.41 -13.59 19.33
N ALA A 49 -8.63 -12.65 20.26
CA ALA A 49 -9.90 -12.51 20.95
C ALA A 49 -11.03 -12.09 19.98
N GLU A 50 -10.81 -11.06 19.16
CA GLU A 50 -11.78 -10.61 18.16
C GLU A 50 -11.99 -11.69 17.09
N ALA A 51 -10.90 -12.29 16.60
CA ALA A 51 -10.94 -13.32 15.59
C ALA A 51 -11.77 -14.54 16.02
N PHE A 52 -11.57 -15.03 17.25
CA PHE A 52 -12.32 -16.18 17.75
C PHE A 52 -13.79 -15.89 17.99
N ASP A 53 -14.16 -14.68 18.46
CA ASP A 53 -15.58 -14.31 18.60
C ASP A 53 -16.30 -14.33 17.25
N TYR A 54 -15.64 -13.87 16.19
CA TYR A 54 -16.17 -13.97 14.84
C TYR A 54 -16.24 -15.42 14.36
N LEU A 55 -15.14 -16.18 14.45
CA LEU A 55 -15.07 -17.57 13.98
C LEU A 55 -16.09 -18.48 14.68
N ALA A 56 -16.38 -18.25 15.97
CA ALA A 56 -17.39 -19.00 16.71
C ALA A 56 -18.80 -18.86 16.14
N LYS A 57 -19.07 -17.78 15.39
CA LYS A 57 -20.35 -17.50 14.73
C LYS A 57 -20.37 -17.97 13.27
N GLN A 58 -19.24 -18.45 12.75
CA GLN A 58 -19.08 -18.89 11.36
C GLN A 58 -18.98 -20.40 11.26
N THR A 59 -19.08 -20.93 10.03
CA THR A 59 -19.02 -22.37 9.73
C THR A 59 -17.81 -22.72 8.87
N PHE A 60 -16.72 -21.96 8.99
CA PHE A 60 -15.49 -22.26 8.26
C PHE A 60 -14.88 -23.58 8.75
N THR A 61 -14.45 -24.43 7.83
CA THR A 61 -13.86 -25.75 8.11
C THR A 61 -12.35 -25.79 7.83
N TYR A 62 -11.73 -24.65 7.58
CA TYR A 62 -10.32 -24.54 7.27
C TYR A 62 -9.43 -24.68 8.52
N PRO A 63 -8.24 -25.28 8.39
CA PRO A 63 -7.24 -25.30 9.46
C PRO A 63 -6.83 -23.88 9.88
N ILE A 64 -6.60 -23.68 11.18
CA ILE A 64 -6.17 -22.40 11.75
C ILE A 64 -4.66 -22.42 11.96
N VAL A 65 -3.99 -21.37 11.50
CA VAL A 65 -2.57 -21.11 11.69
C VAL A 65 -2.38 -19.71 12.26
N GLN A 66 -1.39 -19.55 13.12
CA GLN A 66 -0.99 -18.25 13.63
C GLN A 66 0.25 -17.75 12.88
N LEU A 67 0.30 -16.47 12.56
CA LEU A 67 1.51 -15.82 12.07
C LEU A 67 2.16 -14.99 13.17
N ASP A 68 3.46 -14.71 13.02
CA ASP A 68 4.06 -13.58 13.69
C ASP A 68 3.45 -12.25 13.18
N GLU A 69 3.64 -11.19 13.96
CA GLU A 69 2.99 -9.91 13.73
C GLU A 69 3.42 -9.27 12.39
N ASP A 70 4.69 -9.41 11.98
CA ASP A 70 5.18 -8.82 10.74
C ASP A 70 4.60 -9.52 9.51
N SER A 71 4.57 -10.86 9.53
CA SER A 71 3.95 -11.67 8.47
C SER A 71 2.44 -11.41 8.38
N TYR A 72 1.76 -11.30 9.53
CA TYR A 72 0.32 -11.01 9.57
C TYR A 72 0.01 -9.61 9.01
N ASP A 73 0.73 -8.58 9.45
CA ASP A 73 0.51 -7.20 9.02
C ASP A 73 0.70 -7.07 7.50
N ARG A 74 1.68 -7.77 6.92
CA ARG A 74 1.86 -7.83 5.46
C ARG A 74 0.66 -8.45 4.75
N LEU A 75 0.16 -9.59 5.24
CA LEU A 75 -1.00 -10.24 4.64
C LEU A 75 -2.25 -9.37 4.79
N TYR A 76 -2.46 -8.78 5.97
CA TYR A 76 -3.58 -7.87 6.24
C TYR A 76 -3.60 -6.69 5.27
N ASN A 77 -2.43 -6.08 5.01
CA ASN A 77 -2.32 -4.99 4.04
C ASN A 77 -2.67 -5.43 2.60
N LYS A 78 -2.30 -6.65 2.19
CA LYS A 78 -2.71 -7.20 0.88
C LYS A 78 -4.24 -7.42 0.81
N PHE A 79 -4.88 -7.79 1.92
CA PHE A 79 -6.35 -7.86 2.00
C PHE A 79 -7.01 -6.49 1.86
N LEU A 80 -6.45 -5.46 2.50
CA LEU A 80 -6.93 -4.08 2.38
C LEU A 80 -6.79 -3.54 0.95
N GLU A 81 -5.71 -3.89 0.23
CA GLU A 81 -5.56 -3.58 -1.20
C GLU A 81 -6.70 -4.14 -2.03
N ILE A 82 -7.03 -5.42 -1.86
CA ILE A 82 -8.14 -6.05 -2.60
C ILE A 82 -9.45 -5.34 -2.30
N ARG A 83 -9.68 -4.92 -1.05
CA ARG A 83 -10.89 -4.18 -0.68
C ARG A 83 -10.93 -2.82 -1.38
N THR A 84 -9.84 -2.05 -1.31
CA THR A 84 -9.76 -0.73 -1.94
C THR A 84 -9.86 -0.79 -3.46
N ASP A 85 -9.24 -1.79 -4.09
CA ASP A 85 -9.36 -2.01 -5.54
C ASP A 85 -10.80 -2.37 -5.93
N LYS A 86 -11.50 -3.20 -5.13
CA LYS A 86 -12.93 -3.49 -5.34
C LYS A 86 -13.79 -2.24 -5.22
N GLU A 87 -13.57 -1.43 -4.18
CA GLU A 87 -14.25 -0.14 -4.01
C GLU A 87 -14.03 0.78 -5.22
N LEU A 88 -12.78 0.92 -5.68
CA LEU A 88 -12.43 1.75 -6.82
C LEU A 88 -13.02 1.23 -8.14
N SER A 89 -12.98 -0.09 -8.37
CA SER A 89 -13.57 -0.72 -9.57
C SER A 89 -15.10 -0.63 -9.61
N GLY A 90 -15.76 -0.49 -8.45
CA GLY A 90 -17.19 -0.22 -8.37
C GLY A 90 -17.56 1.20 -8.84
N ILE A 91 -16.61 2.14 -8.78
CA ILE A 91 -16.77 3.52 -9.27
C ILE A 91 -16.54 3.57 -10.80
N ASP A 92 -15.75 2.66 -11.37
CA ASP A 92 -15.47 2.57 -12.81
C ASP A 92 -16.69 2.24 -13.70
N GLN A 93 -17.84 1.83 -13.13
CA GLN A 93 -19.07 1.65 -13.91
C GLN A 93 -19.84 2.97 -14.16
N ASP A 94 -19.52 4.03 -13.42
CA ASP A 94 -20.04 5.39 -13.62
C ASP A 94 -18.95 6.29 -14.26
N GLN A 95 -18.32 5.78 -15.32
CA GLN A 95 -17.20 6.38 -16.06
C GLN A 95 -17.54 7.69 -16.82
N GLU A 96 -18.60 8.40 -16.44
CA GLU A 96 -18.88 9.77 -16.91
C GLU A 96 -18.62 10.85 -15.83
N ASP A 97 -18.31 10.49 -14.58
CA ASP A 97 -18.14 11.47 -13.46
C ASP A 97 -16.73 11.48 -12.80
N PHE A 98 -15.69 10.98 -13.48
CA PHE A 98 -14.30 11.39 -13.14
C PHE A 98 -13.93 12.74 -13.79
N ASP A 99 -14.93 13.61 -13.98
CA ASP A 99 -14.73 15.01 -14.31
C ASP A 99 -14.51 15.82 -13.02
N ASP A 100 -13.31 16.41 -12.95
CA ASP A 100 -12.98 17.68 -12.31
C ASP A 100 -13.23 17.92 -10.81
N ASP A 101 -13.51 16.91 -9.99
CA ASP A 101 -13.25 17.08 -8.55
C ASP A 101 -11.78 16.78 -8.28
N GLU A 102 -11.03 17.89 -8.26
CA GLU A 102 -9.80 18.11 -7.53
C GLU A 102 -9.93 17.52 -6.12
N MET A 103 -9.83 16.19 -6.00
CA MET A 103 -9.59 15.53 -4.73
C MET A 103 -8.15 15.86 -4.38
N SER A 104 -7.97 17.08 -3.89
CA SER A 104 -6.68 17.66 -3.64
C SER A 104 -5.98 16.76 -2.65
N LEU A 105 -4.73 16.42 -2.91
CA LEU A 105 -3.91 15.75 -1.92
C LEU A 105 -3.92 16.54 -0.60
N ALA A 106 -4.09 17.87 -0.68
CA ALA A 106 -4.31 18.75 0.46
C ALA A 106 -5.62 18.46 1.22
N ASP A 107 -6.73 18.15 0.54
CA ASP A 107 -8.01 17.83 1.21
C ASP A 107 -7.94 16.48 1.93
N PHE A 108 -7.25 15.50 1.35
CA PHE A 108 -6.91 14.25 2.05
C PHE A 108 -6.07 14.48 3.30
N LEU A 109 -5.15 15.45 3.27
CA LEU A 109 -4.32 15.83 4.41
C LEU A 109 -5.09 16.67 5.45
N HIS A 110 -6.09 17.46 5.03
CA HIS A 110 -6.96 18.21 5.94
C HIS A 110 -7.83 17.29 6.80
N THR A 111 -8.15 16.09 6.31
CA THR A 111 -8.73 14.99 7.09
C THR A 111 -7.64 14.15 7.77
N SER A 112 -6.61 14.79 8.33
CA SER A 112 -5.47 14.12 8.98
C SER A 112 -5.89 13.15 10.09
N SER A 113 -7.04 13.40 10.73
CA SER A 113 -7.61 12.49 11.72
C SER A 113 -7.79 11.07 11.16
N ASP A 114 -8.30 10.95 9.94
CA ASP A 114 -8.59 9.64 9.33
C ASP A 114 -7.30 8.94 8.83
N LEU A 115 -6.24 9.70 8.54
CA LEU A 115 -4.92 9.12 8.26
C LEU A 115 -4.21 8.66 9.53
N LEU A 116 -4.52 9.26 10.68
CA LEU A 116 -3.87 9.00 11.97
C LEU A 116 -4.60 7.95 12.82
N THR A 117 -5.80 7.52 12.44
CA THR A 117 -6.47 6.37 13.05
C THR A 117 -5.69 5.10 12.70
N SER A 118 -5.00 4.54 13.69
CA SER A 118 -4.10 3.39 13.55
C SER A 118 -4.80 2.07 13.18
N GLU A 119 -6.13 2.06 13.14
CA GLU A 119 -6.95 0.87 12.93
C GLU A 119 -7.33 0.64 11.45
N GLU A 120 -7.26 1.68 10.61
CA GLU A 120 -7.61 1.56 9.19
C GLU A 120 -6.43 1.94 8.30
N SER A 121 -5.76 0.97 7.68
CA SER A 121 -4.73 1.28 6.67
C SER A 121 -5.34 1.80 5.35
N ALA A 122 -6.66 1.83 5.22
CA ALA A 122 -7.38 2.22 4.01
C ALA A 122 -7.12 3.68 3.56
N PRO A 123 -7.18 4.69 4.44
CA PRO A 123 -6.92 6.08 4.05
C PRO A 123 -5.49 6.30 3.55
N VAL A 124 -4.50 5.65 4.18
CA VAL A 124 -3.10 5.70 3.75
C VAL A 124 -2.91 5.01 2.40
N ILE A 125 -3.58 3.87 2.16
CA ILE A 125 -3.58 3.19 0.86
C ILE A 125 -4.14 4.13 -0.23
N LYS A 126 -5.31 4.75 0.03
CA LYS A 126 -5.94 5.70 -0.90
C LYS A 126 -5.02 6.89 -1.19
N PHE A 127 -4.38 7.44 -0.17
CA PHE A 127 -3.41 8.53 -0.33
C PHE A 127 -2.23 8.15 -1.21
N VAL A 128 -1.60 6.99 -0.97
CA VAL A 128 -0.46 6.52 -1.77
C VAL A 128 -0.87 6.27 -3.22
N ASN A 129 -2.05 5.70 -3.46
CA ASN A 129 -2.59 5.53 -4.81
C ASN A 129 -2.85 6.87 -5.51
N ALA A 130 -3.46 7.83 -4.80
CA ALA A 130 -3.67 9.18 -5.30
C ALA A 130 -2.34 9.90 -5.61
N LEU A 131 -1.32 9.72 -4.77
CA LEU A 131 0.02 10.28 -4.98
C LEU A 131 0.63 9.76 -6.30
N PHE A 132 0.56 8.45 -6.54
CA PHE A 132 1.04 7.90 -7.81
C PHE A 132 0.20 8.39 -9.00
N TYR A 133 -1.12 8.48 -8.86
CA TYR A 133 -2.00 9.00 -9.90
C TYR A 133 -1.62 10.44 -10.29
N GLN A 134 -1.42 11.32 -9.30
CA GLN A 134 -0.98 12.69 -9.54
C GLN A 134 0.39 12.77 -10.19
N ALA A 135 1.34 11.91 -9.78
CA ALA A 135 2.66 11.86 -10.38
C ALA A 135 2.60 11.42 -11.86
N VAL A 136 1.74 10.44 -12.20
CA VAL A 136 1.51 10.01 -13.60
C VAL A 136 0.82 11.12 -14.40
N LYS A 137 -0.22 11.76 -13.84
CA LYS A 137 -0.94 12.89 -14.48
C LYS A 137 0.02 14.03 -14.83
N GLN A 138 0.99 14.32 -13.94
CA GLN A 138 2.02 15.33 -14.14
C GLN A 138 3.25 14.84 -14.94
N ARG A 139 3.24 13.60 -15.43
CA ARG A 139 4.37 12.97 -16.16
C ARG A 139 5.69 13.05 -15.39
N ALA A 140 5.64 12.88 -14.08
CA ALA A 140 6.84 12.84 -13.25
C ALA A 140 7.68 11.59 -13.57
N SER A 141 8.99 11.71 -13.36
CA SER A 141 9.97 10.63 -13.51
C SER A 141 10.36 10.02 -12.15
N ASP A 142 10.40 10.85 -11.11
CA ASP A 142 10.67 10.43 -9.74
C ASP A 142 9.67 11.10 -8.78
N ILE A 143 9.26 10.38 -7.73
CA ILE A 143 8.57 10.90 -6.55
C ILE A 143 9.56 10.90 -5.39
N HIS A 144 9.65 12.01 -4.67
CA HIS A 144 10.51 12.17 -3.51
C HIS A 144 9.67 12.46 -2.28
N ILE A 145 9.93 11.76 -1.17
CA ILE A 145 9.36 12.02 0.15
C ILE A 145 10.51 12.23 1.12
N GLU A 146 10.58 13.42 1.71
CA GLU A 146 11.69 13.85 2.56
C GLU A 146 11.16 14.33 3.91
N ILE A 147 11.65 13.72 5.00
CA ILE A 147 11.32 14.15 6.36
C ILE A 147 12.37 15.17 6.82
N HIS A 148 11.91 16.33 7.29
CA HIS A 148 12.73 17.33 7.95
C HIS A 148 12.31 17.51 9.41
N GLU A 149 12.99 18.42 10.11
CA GLU A 149 12.79 18.65 11.55
C GLU A 149 11.33 18.92 11.93
N TYR A 150 10.65 19.78 11.18
CA TYR A 150 9.31 20.27 11.52
C TYR A 150 8.20 19.78 10.58
N LYS A 151 8.56 19.44 9.34
CA LYS A 151 7.62 19.01 8.31
C LYS A 151 8.29 18.08 7.31
N SER A 152 7.48 17.33 6.60
CA SER A 152 7.91 16.50 5.50
C SER A 152 7.45 17.11 4.18
N GLU A 153 8.22 16.90 3.12
CA GLU A 153 7.93 17.42 1.79
C GLU A 153 7.80 16.29 0.78
N VAL A 154 6.79 16.41 -0.07
CA VAL A 154 6.62 15.57 -1.27
C VAL A 154 7.01 16.40 -2.49
N ARG A 155 7.88 15.85 -3.34
CA ARG A 155 8.35 16.52 -4.56
C ARG A 155 8.27 15.58 -5.75
N PHE A 156 8.00 16.13 -6.92
CA PHE A 156 8.01 15.40 -8.19
C PHE A 156 9.15 15.90 -9.07
N ARG A 157 9.84 14.97 -9.72
CA ARG A 157 10.76 15.32 -10.80
C ARG A 157 10.03 15.32 -12.13
N VAL A 158 9.72 16.48 -12.67
CA VAL A 158 9.06 16.64 -13.98
C VAL A 158 10.07 17.28 -14.92
N ASP A 159 10.27 16.70 -16.10
CA ASP A 159 11.24 17.16 -17.12
C ASP A 159 12.65 17.44 -16.54
N GLY A 160 13.09 16.60 -15.61
CA GLY A 160 14.40 16.68 -14.95
C GLY A 160 14.46 17.65 -13.75
N ALA A 161 13.50 18.57 -13.62
CA ALA A 161 13.44 19.53 -12.53
C ALA A 161 12.63 19.00 -11.33
N LEU A 162 13.12 19.26 -10.11
CA LEU A 162 12.38 18.93 -8.88
C LEU A 162 11.42 20.06 -8.52
N ASN A 163 10.14 19.73 -8.46
CA ASN A 163 9.07 20.64 -8.08
C ASN A 163 8.43 20.17 -6.78
N LYS A 164 8.23 21.09 -5.84
CA LYS A 164 7.50 20.79 -4.60
C LYS A 164 6.02 20.60 -4.91
N HIS A 165 5.46 19.50 -4.44
CA HIS A 165 4.06 19.16 -4.66
C HIS A 165 3.20 19.49 -3.43
N THR A 166 3.57 19.00 -2.25
CA THR A 166 2.86 19.30 -1.00
C THR A 166 3.77 19.17 0.23
N ASP A 167 3.38 19.85 1.31
CA ASP A 167 3.88 19.58 2.65
C ASP A 167 2.97 18.56 3.34
N ILE A 168 3.55 17.70 4.18
CA ILE A 168 2.80 16.75 5.02
C ILE A 168 3.39 16.71 6.43
N GLU A 169 2.56 16.37 7.42
CA GLU A 169 3.05 16.15 8.78
C GLU A 169 3.98 14.94 8.84
N ASN A 170 5.02 15.02 9.67
CA ASN A 170 6.00 13.92 9.82
C ASN A 170 5.35 12.60 10.23
N LYS A 171 4.27 12.63 11.02
CA LYS A 171 3.52 11.42 11.39
C LYS A 171 2.90 10.74 10.17
N ILE A 172 2.24 11.52 9.32
CA ILE A 172 1.62 11.03 8.07
C ILE A 172 2.70 10.51 7.11
N ALA A 173 3.82 11.24 6.99
CA ALA A 173 4.96 10.78 6.18
C ALA A 173 5.44 9.39 6.60
N ASN A 174 5.60 9.13 7.91
CA ASN A 174 6.01 7.82 8.41
C ASN A 174 5.01 6.70 8.06
N LEU A 175 3.71 6.98 8.08
CA LEU A 175 2.68 6.01 7.66
C LEU A 175 2.78 5.71 6.16
N ILE A 176 2.99 6.74 5.34
CA ILE A 176 3.21 6.59 3.90
C ILE A 176 4.47 5.77 3.61
N ILE A 177 5.58 6.03 4.31
CA ILE A 177 6.83 5.27 4.15
C ILE A 177 6.63 3.80 4.52
N SER A 178 5.93 3.52 5.63
CA SER A 178 5.56 2.15 6.01
C SER A 178 4.76 1.46 4.91
N ARG A 179 3.76 2.15 4.34
CA ARG A 179 2.97 1.66 3.22
C ARG A 179 3.82 1.37 1.99
N ILE A 180 4.75 2.26 1.65
CA ILE A 180 5.68 2.07 0.52
C ILE A 180 6.58 0.86 0.76
N LYS A 181 7.05 0.63 1.99
CA LYS A 181 7.84 -0.55 2.34
C LYS A 181 7.04 -1.84 2.13
N ILE A 182 5.79 -1.87 2.58
CA ILE A 182 4.90 -3.03 2.39
C ILE A 182 4.76 -3.39 0.92
N ILE A 183 4.34 -2.44 0.07
CA ILE A 183 4.08 -2.71 -1.36
C ILE A 183 5.36 -3.04 -2.14
N SER A 184 6.52 -2.67 -1.61
CA SER A 184 7.84 -2.92 -2.21
C SER A 184 8.57 -4.13 -1.61
N ASN A 185 7.88 -4.90 -0.75
CA ASN A 185 8.42 -6.03 0.00
C ASN A 185 9.68 -5.71 0.84
N LEU A 186 9.74 -4.52 1.43
CA LEU A 186 10.83 -4.05 2.28
C LEU A 186 10.50 -4.21 3.76
N ASP A 187 11.50 -4.31 4.61
CA ASP A 187 11.34 -4.47 6.06
C ASP A 187 10.87 -3.16 6.72
N ILE A 188 9.68 -3.21 7.30
CA ILE A 188 8.99 -2.09 7.96
C ILE A 188 9.66 -1.76 9.30
N SER A 189 10.16 -2.78 10.00
CA SER A 189 10.78 -2.66 11.32
C SER A 189 12.17 -2.01 11.22
N GLU A 190 12.88 -2.28 10.12
CA GLU A 190 14.21 -1.75 9.89
C GLU A 190 14.17 -0.34 9.29
N LYS A 191 14.87 0.60 9.93
CA LYS A 191 14.91 2.03 9.57
C LYS A 191 16.33 2.62 9.58
N ARG A 192 17.35 1.80 9.85
CA ARG A 192 18.73 2.22 10.12
C ARG A 192 19.67 1.93 8.94
N ILE A 193 19.26 1.09 8.00
CA ILE A 193 20.02 0.76 6.79
C ILE A 193 19.23 1.16 5.54
N PRO A 194 19.91 1.50 4.43
CA PRO A 194 19.24 1.68 3.15
C PRO A 194 18.51 0.42 2.70
N GLN A 195 17.36 0.58 2.05
CA GLN A 195 16.56 -0.50 1.49
C GLN A 195 16.13 -0.16 0.07
N ASP A 196 16.27 -1.13 -0.83
CA ASP A 196 15.90 -0.98 -2.25
C ASP A 196 14.91 -2.09 -2.64
N GLY A 197 13.86 -1.70 -3.35
CA GLY A 197 12.77 -2.60 -3.74
C GLY A 197 12.20 -2.24 -5.10
N ARG A 198 11.28 -3.08 -5.56
CA ARG A 198 10.47 -2.83 -6.76
C ARG A 198 9.03 -3.16 -6.43
N THR A 199 8.13 -2.38 -7.00
CA THR A 199 6.70 -2.63 -6.90
C THR A 199 6.04 -2.32 -8.24
N GLN A 200 4.94 -3.01 -8.53
CA GLN A 200 4.15 -2.79 -9.71
C GLN A 200 2.80 -2.22 -9.27
N VAL A 201 2.50 -0.99 -9.70
CA VAL A 201 1.25 -0.30 -9.35
C VAL A 201 0.36 -0.26 -10.58
N LYS A 202 -0.95 -0.50 -10.43
CA LYS A 202 -1.93 -0.32 -11.50
C LYS A 202 -2.67 1.00 -11.30
N ILE A 203 -2.66 1.86 -12.32
CA ILE A 203 -3.23 3.21 -12.26
C ILE A 203 -3.89 3.49 -13.61
N ALA A 204 -5.18 3.86 -13.60
CA ALA A 204 -5.95 4.16 -14.80
C ALA A 204 -5.79 3.10 -15.91
N GLY A 205 -5.86 1.82 -15.54
CA GLY A 205 -5.70 0.68 -16.46
C GLY A 205 -4.27 0.40 -16.95
N LYS A 206 -3.29 1.27 -16.65
CA LYS A 206 -1.88 1.05 -17.00
C LYS A 206 -1.11 0.48 -15.83
N SER A 207 -0.17 -0.41 -16.14
CA SER A 207 0.75 -0.95 -15.13
C SER A 207 2.07 -0.19 -15.13
N LEU A 208 2.44 0.32 -13.96
CA LEU A 208 3.65 1.09 -13.73
C LEU A 208 4.65 0.27 -12.91
N ASP A 209 5.84 0.05 -13.44
CA ASP A 209 6.96 -0.50 -12.67
C ASP A 209 7.64 0.63 -11.90
N VAL A 210 7.75 0.48 -10.59
CA VAL A 210 8.30 1.50 -9.70
C VAL A 210 9.50 0.91 -8.99
N ARG A 211 10.65 1.59 -9.08
CA ARG A 211 11.82 1.29 -8.25
C ARG A 211 11.80 2.18 -7.02
N VAL A 212 11.96 1.58 -5.85
CA VAL A 212 11.87 2.26 -4.57
C VAL A 212 13.21 2.18 -3.88
N SER A 213 13.72 3.32 -3.43
CA SER A 213 14.91 3.42 -2.59
C SER A 213 14.58 4.20 -1.34
N ILE A 214 14.87 3.63 -0.18
CA ILE A 214 14.63 4.22 1.13
C ILE A 214 15.97 4.36 1.84
N LEU A 215 16.30 5.57 2.29
CA LEU A 215 17.55 5.85 2.97
C LEU A 215 17.28 6.43 4.37
N PRO A 216 18.00 5.97 5.41
CA PRO A 216 17.98 6.60 6.71
C PRO A 216 18.59 8.01 6.62
N THR A 217 17.95 8.97 7.28
CA THR A 217 18.41 10.36 7.41
C THR A 217 18.33 10.80 8.87
N TYR A 218 18.77 12.02 9.17
CA TYR A 218 18.77 12.53 10.54
C TYR A 218 17.37 12.62 11.17
N TYR A 219 16.35 13.00 10.38
CA TYR A 219 14.99 13.24 10.88
C TYR A 219 14.01 12.09 10.61
N GLY A 220 14.47 11.00 9.98
CA GLY A 220 13.61 9.89 9.58
C GLY A 220 14.12 9.23 8.31
N GLU A 221 13.23 8.69 7.51
CA GLU A 221 13.59 8.03 6.25
C GLU A 221 13.30 8.95 5.07
N ARG A 222 14.16 8.91 4.05
CA ARG A 222 13.92 9.55 2.76
C ARG A 222 13.59 8.48 1.74
N VAL A 223 12.51 8.70 1.00
CA VAL A 223 12.07 7.79 -0.06
C VAL A 223 12.23 8.45 -1.41
N VAL A 224 12.77 7.70 -2.36
CA VAL A 224 12.80 8.03 -3.77
C VAL A 224 12.14 6.90 -4.54
N MET A 225 11.12 7.20 -5.33
CA MET A 225 10.42 6.25 -6.17
C MET A 225 10.60 6.66 -7.62
N ARG A 226 11.30 5.85 -8.42
CA ARG A 226 11.45 6.06 -9.85
C ARG A 226 10.35 5.33 -10.59
N MET A 227 9.58 6.08 -11.36
CA MET A 227 8.49 5.56 -12.17
C MET A 227 9.02 5.19 -13.55
N LEU A 228 9.01 3.89 -13.87
CA LEU A 228 9.35 3.38 -15.18
C LEU A 228 8.06 3.18 -15.95
N MET A 229 7.67 4.22 -16.69
CA MET A 229 6.62 4.07 -17.69
C MET A 229 7.12 3.10 -18.76
N GLN A 230 6.35 2.04 -19.02
CA GLN A 230 6.61 1.19 -20.18
C GLN A 230 6.54 2.08 -21.41
N SER A 231 7.66 2.18 -22.12
CA SER A 231 7.75 2.92 -23.36
C SER A 231 6.83 2.24 -24.38
N GLU A 232 5.73 2.89 -24.74
CA GLU A 232 4.86 2.37 -25.80
C GLU A 232 5.54 2.52 -27.17
N ASP A 233 6.47 3.46 -27.34
CA ASP A 233 7.28 3.60 -28.56
C ASP A 233 8.71 4.07 -28.23
N ILE A 234 9.70 3.28 -28.63
CA ILE A 234 11.10 3.77 -28.72
C ILE A 234 11.14 4.68 -29.95
N PRO A 235 11.45 5.99 -29.81
CA PRO A 235 11.43 6.90 -30.94
C PRO A 235 12.40 6.43 -32.04
N HIS A 236 11.98 6.53 -33.30
CA HIS A 236 12.88 6.26 -34.41
C HIS A 236 13.93 7.37 -34.52
N LEU A 237 15.05 7.08 -35.19
CA LEU A 237 16.14 8.06 -35.37
C LEU A 237 15.65 9.40 -35.98
N GLN A 238 14.59 9.35 -36.78
CA GLN A 238 13.96 10.49 -37.44
C GLN A 238 13.15 11.38 -36.47
N ASP A 239 12.70 10.83 -35.34
CA ASP A 239 11.90 11.53 -34.33
C ASP A 239 12.77 12.24 -33.29
N LEU A 240 14.10 12.04 -33.33
CA LEU A 240 15.04 12.59 -32.37
C LEU A 240 15.42 14.05 -32.63
N GLY A 241 14.86 14.67 -33.68
CA GLY A 241 15.04 16.10 -33.96
C GLY A 241 16.44 16.49 -34.48
N PHE A 242 17.14 15.55 -35.13
CA PHE A 242 18.41 15.81 -35.85
C PHE A 242 18.18 16.34 -37.27
#